data_AF-A0A383B5U4-F1
#
_entry.id   AF-A0A383B5U4-F1
#
_cell.length_a   1.000
_cell.length_b   1.000
_cell.length_c   1.000
_cell.angle_alpha   90.00
_cell.angle_beta   90.00
_cell.angle_gamma   90.00
#
_symmetry.space_group_name_H-M   'P 1'
#
loop_
_entity.id
_entity.type
_entity.pdbx_description
1 polymer ?
#
loop_
_entity_poly.entity_id
_entity_poly.type
_entity_poly.pdbx_seq_one_letter_code
_entity_poly.pdbx_strand_id
1 'polypeptide(L)' 'MAGKEPKDICDSCGAQDAVVHLTQIEHNEMEISHLCEKCAAAKGIEDLEGAGNFPLTGFLAQLGDEVVSPETAESFGS' A
#
# COMPACT_ATOMS: atom_id res chain seq x y z
N MET A 1 -8.25 5.58 -36.30
CA MET A 1 -8.56 6.65 -35.32
C MET A 1 -8.39 6.00 -33.95
N ALA A 2 -7.25 6.19 -33.29
CA ALA A 2 -7.02 5.61 -31.96
C ALA A 2 -7.88 6.38 -30.96
N GLY A 3 -8.95 5.75 -30.48
CA GLY A 3 -9.79 6.32 -29.43
C GLY A 3 -8.95 6.42 -28.16
N LYS A 4 -8.59 7.63 -27.75
CA LYS A 4 -8.22 7.89 -26.36
C LYS A 4 -9.50 7.71 -25.55
N GLU A 5 -9.55 6.63 -24.77
CA GLU A 5 -10.62 6.40 -23.82
C GLU A 5 -10.58 7.50 -22.74
N PRO A 6 -11.73 7.95 -22.20
CA PRO A 6 -11.84 9.12 -21.32
C PRO A 6 -11.16 8.99 -19.93
N LYS A 7 -10.31 7.98 -19.73
CA LYS A 7 -9.66 7.64 -18.45
C LYS A 7 -8.24 8.18 -18.31
N ASP A 8 -7.76 8.95 -19.29
CA ASP A 8 -6.41 9.49 -19.30
C ASP A 8 -6.27 10.80 -18.49
N ILE A 9 -7.34 11.43 -17.99
CA ILE A 9 -7.25 12.70 -17.25
C ILE A 9 -7.54 12.52 -15.76
N CYS A 10 -6.79 13.24 -14.94
CA CYS A 10 -6.96 13.29 -13.50
C CYS A 10 -8.37 13.74 -13.11
N ASP A 11 -9.09 12.88 -12.40
CA ASP A 11 -10.46 13.12 -11.94
C ASP A 11 -10.53 14.32 -10.96
N SER A 12 -9.48 14.52 -10.15
CA SER A 12 -9.44 15.62 -9.18
C SER A 12 -9.20 17.01 -9.76
N CYS A 13 -8.45 17.16 -10.86
CA CYS A 13 -8.08 18.48 -11.39
C CYS A 13 -8.50 18.71 -12.84
N GLY A 14 -8.83 17.67 -13.59
CA GLY A 14 -9.30 17.75 -14.98
C GLY A 14 -8.28 18.27 -15.99
N ALA A 15 -7.04 18.54 -15.58
CA ALA A 15 -6.06 19.28 -16.38
C ALA A 15 -4.81 18.46 -16.75
N GLN A 16 -4.42 17.50 -15.91
CA GLN A 16 -3.23 16.67 -16.11
C GLN A 16 -3.61 15.23 -16.45
N ASP A 17 -2.68 14.54 -17.11
CA ASP A 17 -2.81 13.12 -17.39
C ASP A 17 -2.80 12.31 -16.09
N ALA A 18 -3.67 11.30 -16.00
CA ALA A 18 -3.78 10.44 -14.84
C ALA A 18 -2.76 9.31 -14.91
N VAL A 19 -1.71 9.44 -14.11
CA VAL A 19 -0.61 8.47 -14.03
C VAL A 19 -0.72 7.56 -12.80
N VAL A 20 -1.61 7.89 -11.86
CA VAL A 20 -1.86 7.11 -10.64
C VAL A 20 -3.27 6.52 -10.69
N HIS A 21 -3.37 5.21 -10.45
CA HIS A 21 -4.64 4.47 -10.36
C HIS A 21 -4.90 4.08 -8.91
N LEU A 22 -5.79 4.81 -8.25
CA LEU A 22 -6.20 4.50 -6.88
C LEU A 22 -7.40 3.55 -6.91
N THR A 23 -7.25 2.35 -6.34
CA THR A 23 -8.37 1.44 -6.11
C THR A 23 -8.71 1.47 -4.62
N GLN A 24 -9.94 1.85 -4.30
CA GLN A 24 -10.44 1.93 -2.93
C GLN A 24 -11.73 1.12 -2.79
N ILE A 25 -12.00 0.64 -1.57
CA ILE A 25 -13.21 -0.11 -1.26
C ILE A 25 -13.99 0.72 -0.24
N GLU A 26 -15.05 1.37 -0.71
CA GLU A 26 -15.94 2.17 0.14
C GLU A 26 -17.34 1.56 0.08
N HIS A 27 -18.02 1.45 1.22
CA HIS A 27 -19.38 0.89 1.28
C HIS A 27 -19.54 -0.49 0.61
N ASN A 28 -18.52 -1.34 0.67
CA ASN A 28 -18.51 -2.66 0.04
C ASN A 28 -18.53 -2.63 -1.50
N GLU A 29 -18.22 -1.48 -2.10
CA GLU A 29 -18.05 -1.27 -3.53
C GLU A 29 -16.61 -0.88 -3.85
N MET A 30 -16.10 -1.37 -4.98
CA MET A 30 -14.76 -1.05 -5.47
C MET A 30 -14.84 0.19 -6.38
N GLU A 31 -14.17 1.27 -5.98
CA GLU A 31 -14.05 2.49 -6.76
C GLU A 31 -12.61 2.67 -7.24
N ILE A 32 -12.45 3.05 -8.52
CA ILE A 32 -11.15 3.30 -9.14
C ILE A 32 -11.08 4.77 -9.55
N SER A 33 -10.23 5.54 -8.88
CA SER A 33 -9.98 6.95 -9.19
C SER A 33 -8.67 7.12 -9.97
N HIS A 34 -8.71 7.96 -11.00
CA HIS A 34 -7.56 8.25 -11.86
C HIS A 34 -7.00 9.62 -11.44
N LEU A 35 -5.78 9.67 -10.92
CA LEU A 35 -5.19 10.89 -10.35
C LEU A 35 -3.84 11.20 -11.01
N CYS A 36 -3.48 12.47 -11.11
CA CYS A 36 -2.10 12.86 -11.42
C CYS A 36 -1.22 12.79 -10.17
N GLU A 37 0.11 12.73 -10.32
CA GLU A 37 1.07 12.67 -9.21
C GLU A 37 0.82 13.72 -8.13
N LYS A 38 0.51 14.96 -8.53
CA LYS A 38 0.26 16.05 -7.57
C LYS A 38 -0.99 15.84 -6.74
N CYS A 39 -2.08 15.41 -7.38
CA CYS A 39 -3.35 15.16 -6.71
C CYS A 39 -3.29 13.89 -5.83
N ALA A 40 -2.55 12.87 -6.29
CA ALA A 40 -2.26 11.68 -5.50
C ALA A 40 -1.46 12.03 -4.23
N ALA A 41 -0.35 12.76 -4.37
CA ALA A 41 0.46 13.22 -3.24
C ALA A 41 -0.32 14.09 -2.25
N ALA A 42 -1.17 15.01 -2.74
CA ALA A 42 -2.03 15.83 -1.89
C ALA A 42 -3.06 14.99 -1.10
N LYS A 43 -3.43 13.81 -1.60
CA LYS A 43 -4.29 12.84 -0.89
C LYS A 43 -3.50 11.90 0.02
N GLY A 44 -2.18 12.03 0.10
CA GLY A 44 -1.31 11.10 0.83
C GLY A 44 -1.13 9.75 0.14
N ILE A 45 -1.46 9.67 -1.14
CA ILE A 45 -1.18 8.52 -2.00
C ILE A 45 0.22 8.76 -2.55
N GLU A 46 1.20 8.63 -1.65
CA GLU A 46 2.60 8.55 -2.03
C GLU A 46 2.84 7.10 -2.45
N ASP A 47 3.41 6.95 -3.65
CA ASP A 47 3.75 5.69 -4.30
C ASP A 47 4.06 4.55 -3.32
N LEU A 48 3.10 3.63 -3.15
CA LEU A 48 3.28 2.41 -2.35
C LEU A 48 4.20 1.41 -3.06
N GLU A 49 4.73 1.71 -4.25
CA GLU A 49 5.86 0.94 -4.81
C GLU A 49 7.13 1.19 -3.97
N GLY A 50 7.16 2.28 -3.19
CA GLY A 50 8.12 2.57 -2.11
C GLY A 50 7.75 2.02 -0.72
N ALA A 51 6.56 1.46 -0.50
CA ALA A 51 6.32 0.55 0.64
C ALA A 51 6.97 -0.82 0.42
N GLY A 52 7.84 -0.95 -0.59
CA GLY A 52 9.25 -1.22 -0.38
C GLY A 52 9.57 -2.05 0.85
N ASN A 53 9.07 -3.29 0.85
CA ASN A 53 9.64 -4.39 1.61
C ASN A 53 10.05 -4.01 3.03
N PHE A 54 9.16 -3.40 3.82
CA PHE A 54 9.38 -3.40 5.27
C PHE A 54 9.46 -4.88 5.63
N PRO A 55 10.60 -5.40 6.10
CA PRO A 55 10.71 -6.81 6.41
C PRO A 55 9.82 -7.03 7.62
N LEU A 56 8.56 -7.36 7.37
CA LEU A 56 7.60 -7.72 8.42
C LEU A 56 8.21 -8.82 9.28
N THR A 57 9.02 -9.68 8.67
CA THR A 57 9.92 -10.63 9.32
C THR A 57 10.83 -10.02 10.40
N GLY A 58 11.45 -8.87 10.17
CA GLY A 58 12.31 -8.20 11.16
C GLY A 58 11.53 -7.52 12.30
N PHE A 59 10.31 -7.05 12.02
CA PHE A 59 9.41 -6.54 13.05
C PHE A 59 8.84 -7.68 13.92
N LEU A 60 8.38 -8.76 13.29
CA LEU A 60 7.86 -9.96 13.97
C LEU A 60 8.95 -10.66 14.81
N ALA A 61 10.21 -10.64 14.36
CA ALA A 61 11.34 -11.19 15.12
C ALA A 61 11.59 -10.44 16.44
N GLN A 62 11.46 -9.11 16.45
CA GLN A 62 11.63 -8.31 17.67
C GLN A 62 10.51 -8.57 18.70
N LEU A 63 9.26 -8.72 18.23
CA LEU A 63 8.13 -9.08 19.11
C LEU A 63 8.29 -10.48 19.73
N GLY A 64 8.95 -11.40 19.02
CA GLY A 64 9.26 -12.76 19.50
C GLY A 64 10.39 -12.81 20.53
N ASP A 65 11.27 -11.81 20.55
CA ASP A 65 12.39 -11.72 21.50
C ASP A 65 11.91 -11.26 22.89
N GLU A 66 10.85 -10.43 22.94
CA GLU A 66 10.26 -9.95 24.21
C GLU A 66 9.52 -11.05 24.99
N VAL A 67 9.14 -12.16 24.34
CA VAL A 67 8.45 -13.30 24.97
C VAL A 67 9.38 -14.44 25.39
N VAL A 68 10.68 -14.35 25.12
CA VAL A 68 11.68 -15.34 25.59
C VAL A 68 12.60 -14.74 26.65
N SER A 69 12.06 -14.53 27.85
CA SER A 69 12.91 -14.60 29.04
C SER A 69 13.58 -15.98 29.07
N PRO A 70 14.92 -16.07 29.13
CA PRO A 70 15.62 -17.33 29.16
C PRO A 70 15.51 -17.96 30.54
N GLU A 71 14.35 -18.55 30.84
CA GLU A 71 14.21 -19.50 31.93
C GLU A 71 13.40 -20.72 31.45
N THR A 72 14.08 -21.87 31.43
CA THR A 72 13.53 -23.22 31.18
C THR A 72 13.40 -23.65 29.72
N ALA A 73 14.54 -23.87 29.06
CA ALA A 73 14.66 -24.92 28.06
C ALA A 73 15.21 -26.19 28.72
N GLU A 74 14.36 -26.93 29.44
CA GLU A 74 14.68 -28.30 29.88
C GLU A 74 13.78 -29.30 29.15
N SER A 75 14.43 -30.01 28.22
CA SER A 75 14.23 -31.41 27.85
C SER A 75 12.79 -31.92 27.73
N PHE A 76 12.29 -31.99 26.49
CA PHE A 76 11.33 -33.03 26.12
C PHE A 76 11.80 -33.77 24.87
N GLY A 77 12.58 -34.82 25.13
CA GLY A 77 12.81 -35.94 24.21
C GLY A 77 12.49 -37.25 24.93
N SER A 78 11.32 -37.82 24.64
CA SER A 78 11.00 -39.26 24.63
C SER A 78 9.62 -39.45 24.00
#